data_AF-A0A673CKQ1-F1
#
_entry.id   AF-A0A673CKQ1-F1
#
_cell.length_a   1.000
_cell.length_b   1.000
_cell.length_c   1.000
_cell.angle_alpha   90.00
_cell.angle_beta   90.00
_cell.angle_gamma   90.00
#
_symmetry.space_group_name_H-M   'P 1'
#
loop_
_entity.id
_entity.type
_entity.pdbx_description
1 polymer ?
#
loop_
_entity_poly.entity_id
_entity_poly.type
_entity_poly.pdbx_seq_one_letter_code
_entity_poly.pdbx_strand_id
1 'polypeptide(L)'
;MAQVSNHGKLLLQRLHQQREMDFLCDITIMVRDVEFRAHRNILAAFSKYFSSQADKGQEIATLDPDKVSRYALEKLLEFVYTGHMNLSR
;
A
#
# COMPACT_ATOMS: atom_id res chain seq x y z
N MET A 1 -21.68 19.88 11.80
CA MET A 1 -20.29 19.38 11.78
C MET A 1 -19.55 20.17 10.69
N ALA A 2 -18.43 20.82 11.00
CA ALA A 2 -17.65 21.53 10.00
C ALA A 2 -16.84 20.51 9.17
N GLN A 3 -17.12 20.40 7.87
CA GLN A 3 -16.34 19.58 6.96
C GLN A 3 -15.09 20.36 6.55
N VAL A 4 -13.91 19.87 6.91
CA VAL A 4 -12.65 20.44 6.44
C VAL A 4 -12.48 20.06 4.97
N SER A 5 -12.53 21.05 4.07
CA SER A 5 -12.17 20.86 2.66
C SER A 5 -10.76 20.24 2.57
N ASN A 6 -10.59 19.21 1.74
CA ASN A 6 -9.31 18.49 1.54
C ASN A 6 -8.82 17.58 2.68
N HIS A 7 -9.65 17.24 3.68
CA HIS A 7 -9.25 16.31 4.75
C HIS A 7 -8.66 14.99 4.23
N GLY A 8 -9.31 14.36 3.23
CA GLY A 8 -8.83 13.10 2.64
C GLY A 8 -7.46 13.22 1.96
N LYS A 9 -7.18 14.36 1.29
CA LYS A 9 -5.88 14.63 0.67
C LYS A 9 -4.78 14.76 1.72
N LEU A 10 -5.05 15.50 2.80
CA LEU A 10 -4.11 15.64 3.91
C LEU A 10 -3.85 14.29 4.59
N LEU A 11 -4.90 13.51 4.85
CA LEU A 11 -4.77 12.17 5.43
C LEU A 11 -3.88 11.27 4.56
N LEU A 12 -4.13 11.23 3.25
CA LEU A 12 -3.36 10.42 2.31
C LEU A 12 -1.88 10.84 2.27
N GLN A 13 -1.60 12.15 2.26
CA GLN A 13 -0.24 12.68 2.35
C GLN A 13 0.47 12.25 3.63
N ARG A 14 -0.22 12.23 4.78
CA ARG A 14 0.35 11.74 6.05
C ARG A 14 0.62 10.24 6.01
N LEU A 15 -0.30 9.44 5.49
CA LEU A 15 -0.12 7.99 5.34
C LEU A 15 1.04 7.64 4.40
N HIS A 16 1.23 8.43 3.34
CA HIS A 16 2.38 8.29 2.45
C HIS A 16 3.70 8.54 3.19
N GLN A 17 3.80 9.64 3.93
CA GLN A 17 4.98 9.95 4.75
C GLN A 17 5.26 8.85 5.78
N GLN A 18 4.22 8.32 6.44
CA GLN A 18 4.38 7.21 7.37
C GLN A 18 4.98 5.98 6.69
N ARG A 19 4.52 5.65 5.48
CA ARG A 19 5.07 4.55 4.70
C ARG A 19 6.54 4.77 4.33
N GLU A 20 6.92 5.98 3.90
CA GLU A 20 8.31 6.29 3.55
C GLU A 20 9.26 6.20 4.74
N MET A 21 8.74 6.39 5.95
CA MET A 21 9.49 6.26 7.22
C MET A 21 9.35 4.88 7.88
N ASP A 22 8.71 3.92 7.22
CA ASP A 22 8.33 2.61 7.78
C ASP A 22 7.53 2.68 9.10
N PHE A 23 6.93 3.84 9.39
CA PHE A 23 6.19 4.08 10.63
C PHE A 23 4.82 3.41 10.56
N LEU A 24 4.49 2.59 11.56
CA LEU A 24 3.23 1.84 11.65
C LEU A 24 2.95 0.89 10.47
N CYS A 25 3.93 0.62 9.61
CA CYS A 25 3.80 -0.40 8.59
C CYS A 25 3.75 -1.78 9.28
N ASP A 26 2.63 -2.48 9.12
CA ASP A 26 2.29 -3.73 9.82
C ASP A 26 2.21 -4.93 8.86
N ILE A 27 2.68 -4.74 7.62
CA ILE A 27 2.81 -5.78 6.62
C ILE A 27 4.02 -5.53 5.71
N THR A 28 4.73 -6.61 5.40
CA THR A 28 5.79 -6.66 4.38
C THR A 28 5.32 -7.51 3.22
N ILE A 29 5.24 -6.93 2.02
CA ILE A 29 4.91 -7.64 0.80
C ILE A 29 6.21 -8.09 0.13
N MET A 30 6.35 -9.40 -0.09
CA MET A 30 7.49 -9.99 -0.79
C MET A 30 7.12 -10.27 -2.25
N VAL A 31 7.94 -9.79 -3.19
CA VAL A 31 7.90 -10.22 -4.59
C VAL A 31 9.32 -10.57 -4.99
N ARG A 32 9.59 -11.86 -5.25
CA ARG A 32 10.95 -12.41 -5.43
C ARG A 32 11.84 -12.09 -4.21
N ASP A 33 12.88 -11.31 -4.41
CA ASP A 33 13.92 -10.86 -3.48
C ASP A 33 13.70 -9.41 -3.00
N VAL A 34 12.53 -8.84 -3.27
CA VAL A 34 12.23 -7.44 -2.97
C VAL A 34 11.13 -7.32 -1.93
N GLU A 35 11.37 -6.45 -0.97
CA GLU A 35 10.49 -6.12 0.15
C GLU A 35 9.78 -4.78 -0.06
N PHE A 36 8.47 -4.76 0.23
CA PHE A 36 7.68 -3.54 0.28
C PHE A 36 6.93 -3.45 1.61
N ARG A 37 7.29 -2.46 2.43
CA ARG A 37 6.58 -2.13 3.67
C ARG A 37 5.35 -1.27 3.36
N ALA A 38 4.25 -1.58 4.05
CA ALA A 38 2.97 -0.89 3.88
C ALA A 38 2.07 -1.04 5.13
N HIS A 39 0.95 -0.33 5.12
CA HIS A 39 -0.14 -0.47 6.08
C HIS A 39 -1.23 -1.39 5.52
N ARG A 40 -1.57 -2.45 6.27
CA ARG A 40 -2.57 -3.47 5.93
C ARG A 40 -3.95 -2.87 5.74
N ASN A 41 -4.36 -1.94 6.61
CA ASN A 41 -5.66 -1.27 6.52
C ASN A 41 -5.82 -0.47 5.21
N ILE A 42 -4.76 0.22 4.78
CA ILE A 42 -4.76 0.98 3.53
C ILE A 42 -4.83 0.00 2.35
N LEU A 43 -4.02 -1.07 2.33
CA LEU A 43 -4.10 -2.07 1.27
C LEU A 43 -5.49 -2.74 1.17
N ALA A 44 -6.09 -3.07 2.31
CA ALA A 44 -7.42 -3.68 2.37
C ALA A 44 -8.50 -2.76 1.79
N ALA A 45 -8.38 -1.44 1.95
CA ALA A 45 -9.31 -0.48 1.37
C ALA A 45 -9.28 -0.44 -0.17
N PHE A 46 -8.16 -0.82 -0.79
CA PHE A 46 -7.98 -0.77 -2.24
C PHE A 46 -7.98 -2.14 -2.93
N SER A 47 -7.91 -3.25 -2.17
CA SER A 47 -7.75 -4.58 -2.74
C SER A 47 -8.49 -5.65 -1.94
N LYS A 48 -9.38 -6.38 -2.62
CA LYS A 48 -10.08 -7.54 -2.05
C LYS A 48 -9.11 -8.64 -1.61
N TYR A 49 -8.00 -8.83 -2.33
CA TYR A 49 -6.97 -9.79 -1.94
C TYR A 49 -6.40 -9.42 -0.57
N PHE A 50 -5.91 -8.19 -0.40
CA PHE A 50 -5.36 -7.75 0.88
C PHE A 50 -6.41 -7.66 1.99
N SER A 51 -7.65 -7.31 1.66
CA SER A 51 -8.76 -7.35 2.62
C SER A 51 -9.00 -8.77 3.17
N SER A 52 -9.03 -9.80 2.31
CA SER A 52 -9.19 -11.20 2.76
C SER A 52 -8.00 -11.75 3.56
N GLN A 53 -6.84 -11.11 3.42
CA GLN A 53 -5.62 -11.44 4.15
C GLN A 53 -5.50 -10.66 5.46
N ALA A 54 -6.24 -9.56 5.62
CA ALA A 54 -6.08 -8.64 6.75
C ALA A 54 -6.31 -9.36 8.08
N ASP A 55 -7.36 -10.19 8.15
CA ASP A 55 -7.77 -10.92 9.36
C ASP A 55 -6.81 -12.08 9.72
N LYS A 56 -5.91 -12.48 8.82
CA LYS A 56 -5.01 -13.62 9.05
C LYS A 56 -3.83 -13.29 9.96
N GLY A 57 -3.64 -12.01 10.32
CA GLY A 57 -2.56 -11.57 11.22
C GLY A 57 -1.13 -11.80 10.70
N GLN A 58 -0.95 -12.26 9.45
CA GLN A 58 0.37 -12.53 8.88
C GLN A 58 1.13 -11.23 8.60
N GLU A 59 2.32 -11.07 9.18
CA GLU A 59 3.18 -9.90 8.96
C GLU A 59 3.83 -9.87 7.57
N ILE A 60 3.96 -11.04 6.92
CA ILE A 60 4.58 -11.17 5.61
C ILE A 60 3.55 -11.73 4.61
N ALA A 61 3.42 -11.06 3.47
CA ALA A 61 2.61 -11.51 2.35
C ALA A 61 3.48 -11.75 1.12
N THR A 62 3.71 -13.02 0.78
CA THR A 62 4.46 -13.40 -0.41
C THR A 62 3.55 -13.46 -1.63
N LEU A 63 3.87 -12.69 -2.66
CA LEU A 63 3.17 -12.71 -3.93
C LEU A 63 3.94 -13.55 -4.95
N ASP A 64 3.17 -14.22 -5.79
CA ASP A 64 3.66 -15.04 -6.89
C ASP A 64 4.32 -14.14 -7.97
N PRO A 65 5.63 -14.27 -8.22
CA PRO A 65 6.35 -13.41 -9.15
C PRO A 65 6.02 -13.64 -10.63
N ASP A 66 5.34 -14.75 -10.96
CA ASP A 66 4.84 -15.01 -12.31
C ASP A 66 3.49 -14.32 -12.55
N LYS A 67 2.82 -13.89 -11.48
CA LYS A 67 1.53 -13.18 -11.54
C LYS A 67 1.65 -11.68 -11.27
N VAL A 68 2.61 -11.28 -10.44
CA VAL A 68 2.80 -9.88 -10.03
C VAL A 68 4.26 -9.50 -10.26
N SER A 69 4.48 -8.51 -11.12
CA SER A 69 5.82 -7.94 -11.29
C SER A 69 6.13 -6.91 -10.20
N ARG A 70 7.42 -6.79 -9.86
CA ARG A 70 7.94 -5.77 -8.93
C ARG A 70 7.48 -4.37 -9.32
N TYR A 71 7.65 -4.02 -10.60
CA TYR A 71 7.30 -2.70 -11.12
C TYR A 71 5.79 -2.41 -10.98
N ALA A 72 4.93 -3.38 -11.30
CA ALA A 72 3.49 -3.19 -11.16
C ALA A 72 3.09 -2.99 -9.69
N LEU A 73 3.69 -3.75 -8.76
CA LEU A 73 3.43 -3.57 -7.34
C LEU A 73 3.91 -2.19 -6.83
N GLU A 74 5.09 -1.76 -7.25
CA GLU A 74 5.63 -0.44 -6.90
C GLU A 74 4.70 0.69 -7.35
N LYS A 75 4.24 0.63 -8.62
CA LYS A 75 3.27 1.60 -9.17
C LYS A 75 1.90 1.54 -8.52
N LEU A 76 1.45 0.35 -8.12
CA LEU A 76 0.23 0.21 -7.34
C LEU A 76 0.38 0.89 -5.97
N LEU A 77 1.49 0.68 -5.28
CA LEU A 77 1.74 1.30 -3.98
C LEU A 77 1.88 2.83 -4.11
N GLU A 78 2.58 3.32 -5.15
CA GLU A 78 2.62 4.74 -5.48
C GLU A 78 1.20 5.32 -5.61
N PHE A 79 0.34 4.66 -6.40
CA PHE A 79 -1.05 5.06 -6.57
C PHE A 79 -1.84 5.03 -5.26
N VAL A 80 -1.74 3.95 -4.49
CA VAL A 80 -2.48 3.77 -3.22
C VAL A 80 -2.15 4.88 -2.22
N TYR A 81 -0.90 5.35 -2.19
CA TYR A 81 -0.44 6.35 -1.22
C TYR A 81 -0.42 7.79 -1.75
N THR A 82 -0.48 8.01 -3.05
CA THR A 82 -0.41 9.37 -3.63
C THR A 82 -1.66 9.76 -4.41
N GLY A 83 -2.49 8.80 -4.80
CA GLY A 83 -3.59 8.98 -5.74
C GLY A 83 -3.15 9.19 -7.20
N HIS A 84 -1.85 9.11 -7.49
CA HIS A 84 -1.29 9.33 -8.83
C HIS A 84 -0.64 8.04 -9.33
N MET A 85 -0.91 7.68 -10.58
CA MET A 85 -0.29 6.55 -11.25
C MET A 85 0.47 7.04 -12.47
N ASN A 86 1.79 6.98 -12.43
CA ASN A 86 2.62 7.29 -13.60
C ASN A 86 3.18 6.00 -14.21
N LEU A 87 2.66 5.64 -15.38
CA LEU A 87 3.04 4.44 -16.14
C LEU A 87 4.09 4.74 -17.23
N SER A 88 4.80 5.86 -17.16
CA SER A 88 5.90 6.14 -18.09
C SER A 88 6.99 5.06 -17.98
N ARG A 89 7.42 4.56 -19.14
CA ARG A 89 8.49 3.58 -19.30
C ARG A 89 9.87 4.20 -19.10
#